data_AF-A0A1A0JSQ8-F1
#
_entry.id   AF-A0A1A0JSQ8-F1
#
_cell.length_a   1.000
_cell.length_b   1.000
_cell.length_c   1.000
_cell.angle_alpha   90.00
_cell.angle_beta   90.00
_cell.angle_gamma   90.00
#
_symmetry.space_group_name_H-M   'P 1'
#
loop_
_entity.id
_entity.type
_entity.pdbx_description
1 polymer ?
#
loop_
_entity_poly.entity_id
_entity_poly.type
_entity_poly.pdbx_seq_one_letter_code
_entity_poly.pdbx_strand_id
1 'polypeptide(L)'
;MRFYTRLWAFVLLVEFVHQVLNIALALWDPSELQAQAASSIEESGQAISESLLNFGVYGSIVLMGLISVLLLGLLATMLYLLNKQHKRAGLARRMLFFFGLYFTFRLVVIFGSSGNPLSEIPEVFYIIDGNLQVLVGVAAVLTLIFGGRNETLDYTGELERMRQMEQELRAEQERRAQKKKEKQAKKQAEREARSSGKGEDAQKAQKISQDAER
;
A
#
# COMPACT_ATOMS: atom_id res chain seq x y z
N MET A 1 19.37 6.21 -4.08
CA MET A 1 19.18 5.78 -2.68
C MET A 1 19.38 6.87 -1.62
N ARG A 2 20.54 7.53 -1.53
CA ARG A 2 20.82 8.56 -0.49
C ARG A 2 19.75 9.66 -0.40
N PHE A 3 19.20 10.10 -1.53
CA PHE A 3 18.11 11.08 -1.57
C PHE A 3 16.79 10.55 -0.97
N TYR A 4 16.41 9.30 -1.25
CA TYR A 4 15.22 8.68 -0.69
C TYR A 4 15.31 8.57 0.84
N THR A 5 16.45 8.10 1.35
CA THR A 5 16.68 8.00 2.81
C THR A 5 16.69 9.37 3.48
N ARG A 6 17.26 10.40 2.84
CA ARG A 6 17.25 11.78 3.34
C ARG A 6 15.85 12.38 3.34
N LEU A 7 15.04 12.14 2.30
CA LEU A 7 13.64 12.57 2.26
C LEU A 7 12.83 11.92 3.38
N TRP A 8 13.00 10.62 3.62
CA TRP A 8 12.36 9.94 4.75
C TRP A 8 12.84 10.43 6.11
N ALA A 9 14.14 10.74 6.25
CA ALA A 9 14.66 11.34 7.46
C ALA A 9 14.07 12.74 7.69
N PHE A 10 13.89 13.53 6.64
CA PHE A 10 13.23 14.83 6.71
C PHE A 10 11.75 14.68 7.10
N VAL A 11 11.01 13.76 6.47
CA VAL A 11 9.63 13.42 6.84
C VAL A 11 9.55 13.07 8.32
N LEU A 12 10.44 12.19 8.82
CA LEU A 12 10.44 11.80 10.23
C LEU A 12 10.78 12.94 11.18
N LEU A 13 11.73 13.80 10.81
CA LEU A 13 12.10 14.95 11.64
C LEU A 13 10.95 15.94 11.75
N VAL A 14 10.34 16.31 10.63
CA VAL A 14 9.22 17.26 10.62
C VAL A 14 7.99 16.67 11.30
N GLU A 15 7.70 15.39 11.06
CA GLU A 15 6.60 14.68 11.73
C GLU A 15 6.81 14.59 13.23
N PHE A 16 8.05 14.39 13.69
CA PHE A 16 8.36 14.42 15.12
C PHE A 16 8.08 15.79 15.73
N VAL A 17 8.53 16.86 15.08
CA VAL A 17 8.27 18.24 15.54
C VAL A 17 6.77 18.51 15.59
N HIS A 18 6.04 18.14 14.53
CA HIS A 18 4.57 18.22 14.48
C HIS A 18 3.93 17.48 15.66
N GLN A 19 4.34 16.24 15.94
CA GLN A 19 3.78 15.45 17.02
C GLN A 19 4.00 16.08 18.40
N VAL A 20 5.20 16.62 18.63
CA VAL A 20 5.54 17.31 19.88
C VAL A 20 4.70 18.58 20.03
N LEU A 21 4.55 19.38 18.97
CA LEU A 21 3.70 20.57 18.98
C LEU A 21 2.24 20.22 19.25
N ASN A 22 1.70 19.21 18.56
CA ASN A 22 0.32 18.79 18.72
C ASN A 22 0.02 18.28 20.14
N ILE A 23 0.89 17.44 20.72
CA ILE A 23 0.74 16.98 22.11
C ILE A 23 0.86 18.16 23.08
N ALA A 24 1.81 19.08 22.86
CA ALA A 24 2.00 20.24 23.73
C ALA A 24 0.76 21.15 23.70
N LEU A 25 0.17 21.39 22.52
CA LEU A 25 -1.05 22.18 22.37
C LEU A 25 -2.25 21.51 23.01
N ALA A 26 -2.45 20.20 22.78
CA ALA A 26 -3.54 19.45 23.39
C ALA A 26 -3.46 19.40 24.92
N LEU A 27 -2.25 19.41 25.50
CA LEU A 27 -2.04 19.50 26.94
C LEU A 27 -2.20 20.92 27.49
N TRP A 28 -1.89 21.94 26.69
CA TRP A 28 -2.02 23.35 27.08
C TRP A 28 -3.49 23.79 27.09
N ASP A 29 -4.22 23.43 26.05
CA ASP A 29 -5.64 23.75 25.88
C ASP A 29 -6.42 22.54 25.36
N PRO A 30 -7.01 21.72 26.24
CA PRO A 30 -7.83 20.59 25.86
C PRO A 30 -9.26 20.99 25.46
N SER A 31 -9.60 22.28 25.41
CA SER A 31 -10.97 22.76 25.19
C SER A 31 -11.61 22.22 23.91
N GLU A 32 -10.83 22.08 22.83
CA GLU A 32 -11.29 21.54 21.55
C GLU A 32 -11.70 20.06 21.68
N LEU A 33 -10.90 19.26 22.38
CA LEU A 33 -11.17 17.85 22.65
C LEU A 33 -12.32 17.68 23.64
N GLN A 34 -12.43 18.57 24.64
CA GLN A 34 -13.56 18.59 25.56
C GLN A 34 -14.86 18.92 24.84
N ALA A 35 -14.86 19.91 23.94
CA ALA A 35 -16.04 20.27 23.15
C ALA A 35 -16.49 19.11 22.25
N GLN A 36 -15.56 18.43 21.60
CA GLN A 36 -15.85 17.27 20.75
C GLN A 36 -16.32 16.05 21.58
N ALA A 37 -15.74 15.82 22.76
CA ALA A 37 -16.20 14.79 23.67
C ALA A 37 -17.60 15.10 24.22
N ALA A 38 -17.84 16.35 24.63
CA ALA A 38 -19.12 16.82 25.14
C ALA A 38 -20.23 16.69 24.08
N SER A 39 -19.97 17.09 22.84
CA SER A 39 -20.94 16.92 21.74
C SER A 39 -21.27 15.45 21.47
N SER A 40 -20.27 14.56 21.56
CA SER A 40 -20.47 13.11 21.38
C SER A 40 -21.28 12.50 22.52
N ILE A 41 -21.11 13.01 23.74
CA ILE A 41 -21.85 12.57 24.93
C ILE A 41 -23.30 13.06 24.88
N GLU A 42 -23.51 14.31 24.48
CA GLU A 42 -24.84 14.89 24.28
C GLU A 42 -25.63 14.10 23.24
N GLU A 43 -25.00 13.72 22.13
CA GLU A 43 -25.59 12.85 21.11
C GLU A 43 -25.93 11.45 21.64
N SER A 44 -25.13 10.93 22.59
CA SER A 44 -25.37 9.63 23.24
C SER A 44 -26.45 9.66 24.32
N GLY A 45 -26.89 10.84 24.76
CA GLY A 45 -27.90 11.04 25.81
C GLY A 45 -27.46 10.58 27.21
N GLN A 46 -26.17 10.30 27.41
CA GLN A 46 -25.64 9.77 28.66
C GLN A 46 -25.04 10.87 29.53
N ALA A 47 -25.50 11.01 30.77
CA ALA A 47 -24.90 11.95 31.71
C ALA A 47 -23.56 11.39 32.23
N ILE A 48 -22.45 11.97 31.80
CA ILE A 48 -21.10 11.66 32.30
C ILE A 48 -20.64 12.79 33.22
N SER A 49 -20.01 12.46 34.34
CA SER A 49 -19.47 13.49 35.25
C SER A 49 -18.28 14.21 34.62
N GLU A 50 -18.13 15.51 34.91
CA GLU A 50 -17.00 16.32 34.41
C GLU A 50 -15.64 15.70 34.73
N SER A 51 -15.48 15.07 35.90
CA SER A 51 -14.25 14.37 36.28
C SER A 51 -13.94 13.16 35.37
N LEU A 52 -14.97 12.40 34.96
CA LEU A 52 -14.79 11.30 34.02
C LEU A 52 -14.52 11.81 32.60
N LEU A 53 -15.17 12.91 32.21
CA LEU A 53 -14.93 13.57 30.92
C LEU A 53 -13.49 14.06 30.83
N ASN A 54 -13.02 14.79 31.84
CA ASN A 54 -11.64 15.28 31.91
C ASN A 54 -10.62 14.13 31.93
N PHE A 55 -10.85 13.09 32.75
CA PHE A 55 -9.99 11.90 32.74
C PHE A 55 -9.95 11.23 31.37
N GLY A 56 -11.10 11.11 30.70
CA GLY A 56 -11.22 10.57 29.35
C GLY A 56 -10.44 11.40 28.33
N VAL A 57 -10.58 12.73 28.35
CA VAL A 57 -9.87 13.65 27.45
C VAL A 57 -8.36 13.56 27.67
N TYR A 58 -7.86 13.76 28.89
CA TYR A 58 -6.41 13.67 29.15
C TYR A 58 -5.84 12.26 28.89
N GLY A 59 -6.60 11.22 29.23
CA GLY A 59 -6.24 9.83 28.91
C GLY A 59 -6.14 9.59 27.41
N SER A 60 -7.07 10.14 26.63
CA SER A 60 -7.05 10.05 25.17
C SER A 60 -5.87 10.79 24.54
N ILE A 61 -5.51 11.98 25.05
CA ILE A 61 -4.36 12.75 24.60
C ILE A 61 -3.07 11.94 24.78
N VAL A 62 -2.87 11.38 25.97
CA VAL A 62 -1.68 10.57 26.28
C VAL A 62 -1.64 9.31 25.42
N LEU A 63 -2.77 8.61 25.29
CA LEU A 63 -2.85 7.38 24.49
C LEU A 63 -2.57 7.65 23.01
N MET A 64 -3.18 8.69 22.44
CA MET A 64 -2.96 9.10 21.05
C MET A 64 -1.51 9.54 20.82
N GLY A 65 -0.92 10.25 21.78
CA GLY A 65 0.49 10.61 21.77
C GLY A 65 1.40 9.39 21.77
N LEU A 66 1.13 8.40 22.63
CA LEU A 66 1.90 7.14 22.69
C LEU A 66 1.82 6.36 21.38
N ILE A 67 0.62 6.21 20.81
CA ILE A 67 0.42 5.53 19.52
C ILE A 67 1.24 6.23 18.43
N SER A 68 1.22 7.56 18.42
CA SER A 68 1.93 8.34 17.41
C SER A 68 3.44 8.23 17.54
N VAL A 69 3.97 8.25 18.77
CA VAL A 69 5.41 8.00 19.04
C VAL A 69 5.80 6.58 18.62
N LEU A 70 4.96 5.57 18.89
CA LEU A 70 5.19 4.20 18.45
C LEU A 70 5.25 4.08 16.92
N LEU A 71 4.33 4.73 16.21
CA LEU A 71 4.32 4.76 14.74
C LEU A 71 5.58 5.44 14.18
N LEU A 72 6.01 6.56 14.79
CA LEU A 72 7.23 7.24 14.41
C LEU A 72 8.48 6.37 14.65
N GLY A 73 8.54 5.67 15.79
CA GLY A 73 9.59 4.71 16.11
C GLY A 73 9.64 3.52 15.14
N LEU A 74 8.47 3.03 14.72
CA LEU A 74 8.35 2.00 13.68
C LEU A 74 8.92 2.49 12.35
N LEU A 75 8.53 3.69 11.90
CA LEU A 75 9.04 4.31 10.67
C LEU A 75 10.55 4.55 10.72
N ALA A 76 11.06 5.05 11.85
CA ALA A 76 12.50 5.24 12.06
C ALA A 76 13.26 3.91 12.00
N THR A 77 12.69 2.84 12.57
CA THR A 77 13.25 1.49 12.48
C THR A 77 13.28 0.99 11.04
N MET A 78 12.20 1.18 10.28
CA MET A 78 12.15 0.82 8.85
C MET A 78 13.18 1.59 8.04
N LEU A 79 13.33 2.89 8.29
CA LEU A 79 14.35 3.71 7.64
C LEU A 79 15.76 3.24 7.98
N TYR A 80 16.03 2.88 9.23
CA TYR A 80 17.31 2.33 9.67
C TYR A 80 17.62 0.99 8.98
N LEU A 81 16.65 0.07 8.93
CA LEU A 81 16.78 -1.22 8.24
C LEU A 81 17.12 -1.05 6.76
N LEU A 82 16.49 -0.06 6.13
CA LEU A 82 16.71 0.26 4.73
C LEU A 82 18.09 0.90 4.49
N ASN A 83 18.52 1.79 5.39
CA ASN A 83 19.83 2.45 5.31
C ASN A 83 20.99 1.46 5.52
N LYS A 84 20.79 0.42 6.34
CA LYS A 84 21.82 -0.59 6.65
C LYS A 84 21.80 -1.81 5.71
N GLN A 85 21.00 -1.78 4.63
CA GLN A 85 20.83 -2.90 3.69
C GLN A 85 20.54 -4.25 4.36
N HIS A 86 19.71 -4.24 5.41
CA HIS A 86 19.40 -5.47 6.11
C HIS A 86 18.63 -6.45 5.20
N LYS A 87 18.65 -7.76 5.52
CA LYS A 87 17.90 -8.80 4.76
C LYS A 87 16.40 -8.50 4.60
N ARG A 88 15.85 -7.62 5.45
CA ARG A 88 14.45 -7.16 5.45
C ARG A 88 14.26 -5.78 4.80
N ALA A 89 15.25 -5.23 4.11
CA ALA A 89 15.19 -3.91 3.48
C ALA A 89 14.05 -3.79 2.46
N GLY A 90 13.74 -4.87 1.72
CA GLY A 90 12.57 -4.89 0.82
C GLY A 90 11.23 -4.72 1.56
N LEU A 91 11.08 -5.35 2.73
CA LEU A 91 9.87 -5.17 3.56
C LEU A 91 9.79 -3.74 4.11
N ALA A 92 10.91 -3.22 4.60
CA ALA A 92 10.98 -1.84 5.11
C ALA A 92 10.61 -0.82 4.03
N ARG A 93 11.10 -1.00 2.80
CA ARG A 93 10.73 -0.13 1.66
C ARG A 93 9.22 -0.19 1.36
N ARG A 94 8.62 -1.38 1.34
CA ARG A 94 7.16 -1.54 1.12
C ARG A 94 6.34 -0.88 2.22
N MET A 95 6.75 -1.03 3.48
CA MET A 95 6.08 -0.37 4.60
C MET A 95 6.19 1.15 4.49
N LEU A 96 7.37 1.67 4.22
CA LEU A 96 7.57 3.11 3.98
C LEU A 96 6.70 3.59 2.80
N PHE A 97 6.57 2.84 1.72
CA PHE A 97 5.68 3.18 0.63
C PHE A 97 4.21 3.34 1.07
N PHE A 98 3.68 2.40 1.86
CA PHE A 98 2.32 2.52 2.41
C PHE A 98 2.14 3.74 3.31
N PHE A 99 3.13 4.03 4.16
CA PHE A 99 3.09 5.23 4.99
C PHE A 99 3.22 6.51 4.15
N GLY A 100 3.99 6.50 3.06
CA GLY A 100 4.05 7.62 2.12
C GLY A 100 2.69 7.91 1.47
N LEU A 101 1.92 6.86 1.12
CA LEU A 101 0.55 7.01 0.66
C LEU A 101 -0.36 7.58 1.74
N TYR A 102 -0.25 7.11 2.98
CA TYR A 102 -0.99 7.66 4.11
C TYR A 102 -0.71 9.15 4.33
N PHE A 103 0.56 9.58 4.35
CA PHE A 103 0.92 11.00 4.48
C PHE A 103 0.42 11.85 3.30
N THR A 104 0.43 11.28 2.08
CA THR A 104 -0.12 11.95 0.89
C THR A 104 -1.64 12.09 1.00
N PHE A 105 -2.34 11.05 1.46
CA PHE A 105 -3.77 11.13 1.71
C PHE A 105 -4.08 12.16 2.81
N ARG A 106 -3.29 12.17 3.89
CA ARG A 106 -3.40 13.15 4.97
C ARG A 106 -3.27 14.58 4.46
N LEU A 107 -2.33 14.84 3.54
CA LEU A 107 -2.18 16.14 2.88
C LEU A 107 -3.50 16.60 2.24
N VAL A 108 -4.19 15.70 1.53
CA VAL A 108 -5.47 16.03 0.87
C VAL A 108 -6.56 16.35 1.89
N VAL A 109 -6.62 15.59 2.99
CA VAL A 109 -7.63 15.79 4.05
C VAL A 109 -7.48 17.14 4.75
N ILE A 110 -6.25 17.60 4.98
CA ILE A 110 -5.97 18.88 5.65
C ILE A 110 -6.66 20.06 4.95
N PHE A 111 -6.71 20.05 3.62
CA PHE A 111 -7.39 21.09 2.84
C PHE A 111 -8.93 20.95 2.86
N GLY A 112 -9.45 19.76 3.20
CA GLY A 112 -10.88 19.49 3.30
C GLY A 112 -11.50 19.85 4.66
N SER A 113 -10.67 19.95 5.71
CA SER A 113 -11.07 20.40 7.04
C SER A 113 -10.87 21.91 7.17
N SER A 114 -11.81 22.72 6.68
CA SER A 114 -11.83 24.17 6.95
C SER A 114 -12.18 24.44 8.42
N GLY A 115 -11.38 25.27 9.08
CA GLY A 115 -11.22 25.39 10.53
C GLY A 115 -12.46 25.62 11.39
N ASN A 116 -12.34 25.23 12.66
CA ASN A 116 -13.31 25.42 13.73
C ASN A 116 -13.12 26.83 14.35
N PRO A 117 -14.12 27.72 14.33
CA PRO A 117 -13.97 29.12 14.77
C PRO A 117 -13.89 29.33 16.30
N LEU A 118 -13.70 28.27 17.09
CA LEU A 118 -13.88 28.28 18.55
C LEU A 118 -12.61 28.11 19.39
N SER A 119 -11.41 28.03 18.78
CA SER A 119 -10.16 27.83 19.52
C SER A 119 -9.52 29.16 19.92
N GLU A 120 -9.22 29.35 21.22
CA GLU A 120 -8.48 30.51 21.75
C GLU A 120 -6.95 30.37 21.57
N ILE A 121 -6.49 29.26 20.98
CA ILE A 121 -5.07 29.07 20.66
C ILE A 121 -4.65 30.12 19.62
N PRO A 122 -3.48 30.80 19.79
CA PRO A 122 -3.02 31.78 18.82
C PRO A 122 -2.95 31.16 17.42
N GLU A 123 -3.67 31.76 16.47
CA GLU A 123 -3.80 31.28 15.07
C GLU A 123 -2.45 30.94 14.42
N VAL A 124 -1.38 31.61 14.86
CA VAL A 124 0.01 31.37 14.47
C VAL A 124 0.43 29.90 14.66
N PHE A 125 0.04 29.23 15.75
CA PHE A 125 0.43 27.84 15.99
C PHE A 125 -0.24 26.88 15.01
N TYR A 126 -1.54 27.06 14.73
CA TYR A 126 -2.23 26.26 13.71
C TYR A 126 -1.66 26.50 12.31
N ILE A 127 -1.29 27.75 11.99
CA ILE A 127 -0.65 28.08 10.70
C ILE A 127 0.71 27.39 10.59
N ILE A 128 1.55 27.47 11.63
CA ILE A 128 2.86 26.80 11.64
C ILE A 128 2.68 25.29 11.51
N ASP A 129 1.79 24.70 12.30
CA ASP A 129 1.55 23.26 12.32
C ASP A 129 1.03 22.72 10.99
N GLY A 130 0.04 23.41 10.39
CA GLY A 130 -0.49 23.08 9.07
C GLY A 130 0.59 23.16 7.99
N ASN A 131 1.47 24.17 8.04
CA ASN A 131 2.60 24.27 7.11
C ASN A 131 3.59 23.10 7.26
N LEU A 132 3.90 22.67 8.50
CA LEU A 132 4.74 21.50 8.74
C LEU A 132 4.11 20.24 8.14
N GLN A 133 2.80 20.05 8.32
CA GLN A 133 2.09 18.92 7.72
C GLN A 133 2.08 18.97 6.19
N VAL A 134 1.96 20.15 5.59
CA VAL A 134 2.06 20.33 4.13
C VAL A 134 3.45 19.93 3.63
N LEU A 135 4.51 20.36 4.33
CA LEU A 135 5.89 19.97 4.01
C LEU A 135 6.09 18.45 4.08
N VAL A 136 5.55 17.79 5.12
CA VAL A 136 5.55 16.33 5.25
C VAL A 136 4.82 15.67 4.09
N GLY A 137 3.65 16.16 3.73
CA GLY A 137 2.84 15.64 2.62
C GLY A 137 3.56 15.72 1.28
N VAL A 138 4.13 16.88 0.96
CA VAL A 138 4.92 17.06 -0.28
C VAL A 138 6.15 16.16 -0.28
N ALA A 139 6.88 16.09 0.84
CA ALA A 139 8.02 15.19 0.95
C ALA A 139 7.62 13.71 0.81
N ALA A 140 6.45 13.31 1.32
CA ALA A 140 5.91 11.97 1.14
C ALA A 140 5.56 11.65 -0.32
N VAL A 141 5.00 12.60 -1.08
CA VAL A 141 4.79 12.43 -2.52
C VAL A 141 6.12 12.19 -3.23
N LEU A 142 7.16 12.97 -2.89
CA LEU A 142 8.50 12.78 -3.44
C LEU A 142 9.06 11.40 -3.07
N THR A 143 8.89 10.92 -1.83
CA THR A 143 9.35 9.57 -1.47
C THR A 143 8.62 8.49 -2.25
N LEU A 144 7.34 8.64 -2.58
CA LEU A 144 6.63 7.68 -3.43
C LEU A 144 7.22 7.63 -4.84
N ILE A 145 7.47 8.80 -5.45
CA ILE A 145 8.07 8.91 -6.79
C ILE A 145 9.46 8.27 -6.81
N PHE A 146 10.32 8.60 -5.84
CA PHE A 146 11.69 8.06 -5.78
C PHE A 146 11.77 6.62 -5.26
N GLY A 147 10.78 6.17 -4.49
CA GLY A 147 10.70 4.82 -3.93
C GLY A 147 10.41 3.75 -4.99
N GLY A 148 9.76 4.14 -6.09
CA GLY A 148 9.45 3.27 -7.23
C GLY A 148 10.55 3.15 -8.28
N ARG A 149 11.63 3.93 -8.21
CA ARG A 149 12.71 3.89 -9.21
C ARG A 149 13.48 2.58 -9.17
N ASN A 150 13.91 2.12 -10.35
CA ASN A 150 14.73 0.91 -10.54
C ASN A 150 15.99 0.92 -9.67
N GLU A 151 16.64 2.06 -9.48
CA GLU A 151 17.81 2.20 -8.59
C GLU A 151 17.51 1.83 -7.13
N THR A 152 16.30 2.13 -6.64
CA THR A 152 15.87 1.80 -5.28
C THR A 152 15.49 0.32 -5.19
N LEU A 153 14.89 -0.23 -6.25
CA LEU A 153 14.49 -1.65 -6.35
C LEU A 153 15.68 -2.60 -6.49
N ASP A 154 16.73 -2.17 -7.19
CA ASP A 154 17.98 -2.91 -7.37
C ASP A 154 18.74 -2.96 -6.04
N TYR A 155 18.81 -1.83 -5.34
CA TYR A 155 19.44 -1.72 -4.03
C TYR A 155 18.79 -2.60 -2.94
N THR A 156 17.47 -2.86 -3.03
CA THR A 156 16.78 -3.76 -2.07
C THR A 156 16.77 -5.23 -2.48
N GLY A 157 17.37 -5.59 -3.63
CA GLY A 157 17.33 -6.93 -4.20
C GLY A 157 15.92 -7.38 -4.61
N GLU A 158 14.98 -6.44 -4.75
CA GLU A 158 13.63 -6.74 -5.24
C GLU A 158 13.58 -6.82 -6.75
N LEU A 159 14.44 -6.07 -7.46
CA LEU A 159 14.53 -6.12 -8.91
C LEU A 159 14.95 -7.50 -9.43
N GLU A 160 15.90 -8.16 -8.74
CA GLU A 160 16.32 -9.53 -9.07
C GLU A 160 15.19 -10.54 -8.92
N ARG A 161 14.41 -10.42 -7.84
CA ARG A 161 13.22 -11.28 -7.61
C ARG A 161 12.13 -11.04 -8.65
N MET A 162 11.91 -9.80 -9.08
CA MET A 162 10.96 -9.50 -10.16
C MET A 162 11.41 -10.13 -11.48
N ARG A 163 12.70 -10.05 -11.82
CA ARG A 163 13.26 -10.68 -13.02
C ARG A 163 13.12 -12.21 -12.99
N GLN A 164 13.37 -12.84 -11.85
CA GLN A 164 13.20 -14.30 -11.68
C GLN A 164 11.73 -14.71 -11.87
N MET A 165 10.79 -14.02 -11.21
CA MET A 165 9.36 -14.30 -11.39
C MET A 165 8.89 -14.08 -12.83
N GLU A 166 9.39 -13.05 -13.52
CA GLU A 166 9.06 -12.81 -14.92
C GLU A 166 9.57 -13.93 -15.83
N GLN A 167 10.78 -14.44 -15.59
CA GLN A 167 11.33 -15.60 -16.30
C GLN A 167 10.52 -16.86 -16.04
N GLU A 168 10.11 -17.11 -14.79
CA GLU A 168 9.25 -18.24 -14.42
C GLU A 168 7.87 -18.14 -15.09
N LEU A 169 7.24 -16.97 -15.08
CA LEU A 169 5.96 -16.74 -15.75
C LEU A 169 6.07 -16.95 -17.26
N ARG A 170 7.13 -16.43 -17.89
CA ARG A 170 7.38 -16.63 -19.34
C ARG A 170 7.56 -18.10 -19.65
N ALA A 171 8.37 -18.82 -18.87
CA ALA A 171 8.55 -20.26 -19.01
C ALA A 171 7.25 -21.05 -18.81
N GLU A 172 6.39 -20.64 -17.87
CA GLU A 172 5.08 -21.26 -17.65
C GLU A 172 4.12 -20.96 -18.81
N GLN A 173 4.10 -19.74 -19.32
CA GLN A 173 3.30 -19.36 -20.49
C GLN A 173 3.72 -20.15 -21.74
N GLU A 174 5.01 -20.31 -21.98
CA GLU A 174 5.55 -21.13 -23.07
C GLU A 174 5.17 -22.60 -22.90
N ARG A 175 5.30 -23.16 -21.69
CA ARG A 175 4.84 -24.53 -21.38
C ARG A 175 3.34 -24.70 -21.62
N ARG A 176 2.52 -23.71 -21.24
CA ARG A 176 1.07 -23.72 -21.49
C ARG A 176 0.77 -23.61 -22.98
N ALA A 177 1.52 -22.81 -23.74
CA ALA A 177 1.38 -22.69 -25.19
C ALA A 177 1.77 -23.98 -25.91
N GLN A 178 2.89 -24.61 -25.54
CA GLN A 178 3.32 -25.92 -26.07
C GLN A 178 2.29 -27.00 -25.77
N LYS A 179 1.83 -27.12 -24.52
CA LYS A 179 0.77 -28.09 -24.16
C LYS A 179 -0.53 -27.87 -24.94
N LYS A 180 -0.89 -26.62 -25.24
CA LYS A 180 -2.05 -26.30 -26.10
C LYS A 180 -1.81 -26.74 -27.54
N LYS A 181 -0.63 -26.46 -28.10
CA LYS A 181 -0.25 -26.89 -29.46
C LYS A 181 -0.21 -28.41 -29.60
N GLU A 182 0.40 -29.13 -28.64
CA GLU A 182 0.41 -30.60 -28.63
C GLU A 182 -1.00 -31.18 -28.49
N LYS A 183 -1.84 -30.63 -27.61
CA LYS A 183 -3.24 -31.07 -27.49
C LYS A 183 -4.03 -30.81 -28.78
N GLN A 184 -3.80 -29.68 -29.46
CA GLN A 184 -4.44 -29.38 -30.74
C GLN A 184 -3.94 -30.32 -31.84
N ALA A 185 -2.63 -30.54 -31.95
CA ALA A 185 -2.04 -31.47 -32.92
C ALA A 185 -2.53 -32.90 -32.70
N LYS A 186 -2.60 -33.37 -31.44
CA LYS A 186 -3.10 -34.70 -31.10
C LYS A 186 -4.59 -34.85 -31.43
N LYS A 187 -5.41 -33.83 -31.14
CA LYS A 187 -6.83 -33.80 -31.54
C LYS A 187 -7.02 -33.78 -33.05
N GLN A 188 -6.15 -33.08 -33.78
CA GLN A 188 -6.21 -32.99 -35.23
C GLN A 188 -5.79 -34.29 -35.89
N ALA A 189 -4.69 -34.90 -35.45
CA ALA A 189 -4.26 -36.22 -35.88
C ALA A 189 -5.32 -37.31 -35.58
N GLU A 190 -5.98 -37.24 -34.42
CA GLU A 190 -7.07 -38.18 -34.08
C GLU A 190 -8.30 -37.98 -34.98
N ARG A 191 -8.62 -36.75 -35.37
CA ARG A 191 -9.69 -36.45 -36.34
C ARG A 191 -9.34 -36.94 -37.75
N GLU A 192 -8.10 -36.72 -38.19
CA GLU A 192 -7.60 -37.16 -39.49
C GLU A 192 -7.59 -38.69 -39.58
N ALA A 193 -7.09 -39.40 -38.57
CA ALA A 193 -7.10 -40.87 -38.50
C ALA A 193 -8.53 -41.46 -38.51
N ARG A 194 -9.50 -40.82 -37.82
CA ARG A 194 -10.91 -41.23 -37.88
C ARG A 194 -11.55 -40.97 -39.26
N SER A 195 -11.09 -39.96 -39.98
CA SER A 195 -11.58 -39.66 -41.33
C SER A 195 -11.00 -40.58 -42.40
N SER A 196 -9.71 -40.95 -42.29
CA SER A 196 -9.05 -41.86 -43.23
C SER A 196 -9.55 -43.30 -43.09
N GLY A 197 -9.76 -43.80 -41.86
CA GLY A 197 -10.29 -45.14 -41.63
C GLY A 197 -11.70 -45.34 -42.21
N LYS A 198 -12.56 -44.31 -42.15
CA LYS A 198 -13.88 -44.34 -42.81
C LYS A 198 -13.80 -44.32 -44.34
N GLY A 199 -12.78 -43.67 -44.91
CA GLY A 199 -12.56 -43.62 -46.35
C GLY A 199 -12.04 -44.95 -46.92
N GLU A 200 -11.13 -45.61 -46.20
CA GLU A 200 -10.60 -46.93 -46.58
C GLU A 200 -11.67 -48.03 -46.46
N ASP A 201 -12.48 -48.03 -45.40
CA ASP A 201 -13.57 -49.01 -45.24
C ASP A 201 -14.66 -48.83 -46.31
N ALA A 202 -14.99 -47.59 -46.69
CA ALA A 202 -15.93 -47.31 -47.77
C ALA A 202 -15.38 -47.76 -49.14
N GLN A 203 -14.10 -47.52 -49.44
CA GLN A 203 -13.47 -47.98 -50.67
C GLN A 203 -13.34 -49.51 -50.72
N LYS A 204 -13.05 -50.17 -49.59
CA LYS A 204 -13.01 -51.65 -49.52
C LYS A 204 -14.38 -52.26 -49.73
N ALA A 205 -15.42 -51.71 -49.11
CA ALA A 205 -16.81 -52.17 -49.29
C ALA A 205 -17.28 -52.01 -50.74
N GLN A 206 -16.91 -50.91 -51.40
CA GLN A 206 -17.25 -50.64 -52.80
C GLN A 206 -16.48 -51.53 -53.78
N LYS A 207 -15.24 -51.93 -53.45
CA LYS A 207 -14.45 -52.88 -54.25
C LYS A 207 -14.98 -54.32 -54.12
N ILE A 208 -15.38 -54.72 -52.91
CA ILE A 208 -15.98 -56.04 -52.64
C ILE A 208 -17.33 -56.19 -53.35
N SER A 209 -18.14 -55.12 -53.44
CA SER A 209 -19.40 -55.16 -54.18
C SER A 209 -19.21 -55.26 -55.70
N GLN A 210 -18.17 -54.61 -56.25
CA GLN A 210 -17.86 -54.65 -57.68
C GLN A 210 -17.26 -55.98 -58.15
N ASP A 211 -16.48 -56.65 -57.30
CA ASP A 211 -15.94 -57.99 -57.60
C ASP A 211 -17.01 -59.10 -57.47
N ALA A 212 -18.15 -58.85 -56.83
CA ALA A 212 -19.26 -59.79 -56.69
C ALA A 212 -20.27 -59.78 -57.86
N GLU A 213 -20.18 -58.78 -58.76
CA GLU A 213 -21.04 -58.62 -59.95
C GLU A 213 -20.37 -59.04 -61.28
N ARG A 214 -19.16 -59.61 -61.24
CA ARG A 214 -18.46 -60.21 -62.39
C ARG A 214 -18.41 -61.73 -62.30
#